data_AF-A0A2A9G4T1-F1
#
_entry.id   AF-A0A2A9G4T1-F1
#
_cell.length_a   1.000
_cell.length_b   1.000
_cell.length_c   1.000
_cell.angle_alpha   90.00
_cell.angle_beta   90.00
_cell.angle_gamma   90.00
#
_symmetry.space_group_name_H-M   'P 1'
#
loop_
_entity.id
_entity.type
_entity.pdbx_description
1 polymer ?
#
loop_
_entity_poly.entity_id
_entity_poly.type
_entity_poly.pdbx_seq_one_letter_code
_entity_poly.pdbx_strand_id
1 'polypeptide(L)'
;MAGDDTITMVINRLSYRDCPNTTNAKFLSVVRHVKEFGSINDLDLCKIFGETIWSDGREYHSAAFSFKVDRYTGNCVISHYRHQ
;
A
#
# COMPACT_ATOMS: atom_id res chain seq x y z
N MET A 1 -11.97 -22.57 16.26
CA MET A 1 -11.61 -21.15 16.13
C MET A 1 -10.31 -21.11 15.34
N ALA A 2 -10.39 -20.96 14.03
CA ALA A 2 -9.22 -21.02 13.15
C ALA A 2 -9.31 -19.86 12.17
N GLY A 3 -8.25 -19.08 12.07
CA GLY A 3 -8.10 -18.05 11.04
C GLY A 3 -7.72 -16.67 11.58
N ASP A 4 -6.60 -16.54 12.30
CA ASP A 4 -5.97 -15.24 12.48
C ASP A 4 -4.42 -15.36 12.46
N ASP A 5 -3.88 -16.09 11.48
CA ASP A 5 -2.43 -16.31 11.37
C ASP A 5 -1.85 -15.90 10.00
N THR A 6 -2.68 -15.34 9.11
CA THR A 6 -2.27 -15.03 7.71
C THR A 6 -2.13 -13.55 7.41
N ILE A 7 -2.38 -12.65 8.37
CA ILE A 7 -2.14 -11.20 8.20
C ILE A 7 -0.66 -10.86 8.51
N THR A 8 0.02 -11.71 9.28
CA THR A 8 1.42 -11.52 9.69
C THR A 8 2.43 -11.75 8.54
N MET A 9 2.07 -12.54 7.51
CA MET A 9 3.08 -13.07 6.59
C MET A 9 3.45 -12.19 5.38
N VAL A 10 2.80 -11.04 5.13
CA VAL A 10 3.15 -10.22 3.94
C VAL A 10 3.30 -8.71 4.18
N ILE A 11 3.34 -8.31 5.46
CA ILE A 11 3.93 -7.02 5.88
C ILE A 11 5.46 -7.20 6.08
N ASN A 12 6.04 -8.34 5.69
CA ASN A 12 7.42 -8.69 6.04
C ASN A 12 8.50 -8.10 5.09
N ARG A 13 8.15 -7.12 4.24
CA ARG A 13 9.13 -6.45 3.37
C ARG A 13 8.89 -4.95 3.18
N LEU A 14 8.10 -4.33 4.05
CA LEU A 14 8.25 -2.90 4.31
C LEU A 14 9.52 -2.79 5.14
N SER A 15 10.64 -2.45 4.48
CA SER A 15 11.92 -2.19 5.14
C SER A 15 11.71 -1.12 6.21
N TYR A 16 11.52 -1.65 7.41
CA TYR A 16 11.34 -1.02 8.68
C TYR A 16 12.54 -0.12 8.95
N ARG A 17 12.39 1.19 8.76
CA ARG A 17 13.15 2.17 9.56
C ARG A 17 12.54 3.57 9.67
N ASP A 18 11.75 4.06 8.71
CA ASP A 18 11.23 5.45 8.81
C ASP A 18 9.82 5.68 8.20
N CYS A 19 8.97 4.65 8.13
CA CYS A 19 7.58 4.85 7.69
C CYS A 19 6.75 5.35 8.90
N PRO A 20 6.15 6.57 8.86
CA PRO A 20 5.23 6.99 9.92
C PRO A 20 4.07 5.99 10.01
N ASN A 21 3.65 5.66 11.24
CA ASN A 21 2.68 4.60 11.53
C ASN A 21 1.36 4.76 10.72
N THR A 22 1.01 5.99 10.37
CA THR A 22 -0.09 6.39 9.49
C THR A 22 0.03 5.84 8.06
N THR A 23 1.22 5.77 7.49
CA THR A 23 1.45 5.23 6.14
C THR A 23 1.24 3.72 6.10
N ASN A 24 1.66 2.99 7.14
CA ASN A 24 1.40 1.55 7.26
C ASN A 24 -0.10 1.25 7.36
N ALA A 25 -0.86 2.04 8.12
CA ALA A 25 -2.32 1.89 8.21
C ALA A 25 -3.03 2.10 6.86
N LYS A 26 -2.55 3.05 6.06
CA LYS A 26 -3.04 3.29 4.68
C LYS A 26 -2.74 2.09 3.78
N PHE A 27 -1.52 1.55 3.83
CA PHE A 27 -1.17 0.34 3.06
C PHE A 27 -1.99 -0.88 3.46
N LEU A 28 -2.28 -1.06 4.75
CA LEU A 28 -3.16 -2.14 5.20
C LEU A 28 -4.58 -1.98 4.62
N SER A 29 -5.07 -0.74 4.52
CA SER A 29 -6.36 -0.45 3.89
C SER A 29 -6.37 -0.79 2.40
N VAL A 30 -5.26 -0.57 1.69
CA VAL A 30 -5.10 -1.00 0.28
C VAL A 30 -5.17 -2.52 0.16
N VAL A 31 -4.41 -3.26 1.00
CA VAL A 31 -4.41 -4.73 0.99
C VAL A 31 -5.81 -5.27 1.23
N ARG A 32 -6.55 -4.70 2.20
CA ARG A 32 -7.93 -5.08 2.49
C ARG A 32 -8.86 -4.82 1.31
N HIS A 33 -8.76 -3.64 0.70
CA HIS A 33 -9.59 -3.29 -0.46
C HIS A 33 -9.34 -4.25 -1.63
N VAL A 34 -8.08 -4.56 -1.95
CA VAL A 34 -7.75 -5.52 -3.03
C VAL A 34 -8.28 -6.92 -2.70
N LYS A 35 -8.22 -7.36 -1.43
CA LYS A 35 -8.81 -8.64 -1.02
C LYS A 35 -10.33 -8.68 -1.15
N GLU A 36 -11.01 -7.58 -0.88
CA GLU A 36 -12.48 -7.48 -0.92
C GLU A 36 -13.01 -7.31 -2.36
N PHE A 37 -12.36 -6.48 -3.18
CA PHE A 37 -12.84 -6.07 -4.50
C PHE A 37 -12.03 -6.66 -5.67
N GLY A 38 -10.94 -7.37 -5.39
CA GLY A 38 -10.08 -8.04 -6.39
C GLY A 38 -9.17 -7.10 -7.19
N SER A 39 -9.36 -5.79 -7.08
CA SER A 39 -8.54 -4.78 -7.75
C SER A 39 -8.57 -3.47 -6.97
N ILE A 40 -7.69 -2.55 -7.32
CA ILE A 40 -7.70 -1.18 -6.82
C ILE A 40 -7.37 -0.22 -7.95
N ASN A 41 -8.06 0.91 -8.00
CA ASN A 41 -7.83 1.98 -8.96
C ASN A 41 -7.24 3.22 -8.29
N ASP A 42 -6.88 4.20 -9.11
CA ASP A 42 -6.22 5.44 -8.69
C ASP A 42 -7.13 6.27 -7.77
N LEU A 43 -8.44 6.25 -7.99
CA LEU A 43 -9.43 6.97 -7.19
C LEU A 43 -9.53 6.39 -5.77
N ASP A 44 -9.54 5.07 -5.63
CA ASP A 44 -9.60 4.40 -4.34
C ASP A 44 -8.29 4.55 -3.57
N LEU A 45 -7.15 4.53 -4.27
CA LEU A 45 -5.87 4.95 -3.69
C LEU A 45 -5.94 6.40 -3.19
N CYS A 46 -6.46 7.34 -3.98
CA CYS A 46 -6.61 8.73 -3.53
C CYS A 46 -7.47 8.85 -2.26
N LYS A 47 -8.56 8.08 -2.14
CA LYS A 47 -9.40 8.05 -0.94
C LYS A 47 -8.68 7.47 0.27
N ILE A 48 -7.96 6.36 0.10
CA ILE A 48 -7.24 5.69 1.19
C ILE A 48 -6.10 6.57 1.71
N PHE A 49 -5.33 7.16 0.79
CA PHE A 49 -4.21 8.00 1.17
C PHE A 49 -4.62 9.43 1.54
N GLY A 50 -5.83 9.87 1.15
CA GLY A 50 -6.31 11.23 1.40
C GLY A 50 -5.51 12.29 0.66
N GLU A 51 -4.82 11.90 -0.42
CA GLU A 51 -3.94 12.74 -1.22
C GLU A 51 -4.01 12.31 -2.68
N THR A 52 -3.52 13.14 -3.59
CA THR A 52 -3.44 12.77 -5.01
C THR A 52 -2.38 11.68 -5.19
N ILE A 53 -2.84 10.51 -5.64
CA ILE A 53 -2.00 9.41 -6.09
C ILE A 53 -2.09 9.35 -7.62
N TRP A 54 -0.95 9.26 -8.29
CA TRP A 54 -0.90 9.08 -9.74
C TRP A 54 0.01 7.90 -10.09
N SER A 55 -0.26 7.25 -11.22
CA SER A 55 0.58 6.17 -11.74
C SER A 55 1.38 6.63 -12.96
N ASP A 56 2.64 6.21 -13.04
CA ASP A 56 3.47 6.35 -14.25
C ASP A 56 3.36 5.12 -15.18
N GLY A 57 2.44 4.20 -14.88
CA GLY A 57 2.26 2.92 -15.58
C GLY A 57 3.13 1.79 -15.03
N ARG A 58 4.06 2.05 -14.11
CA ARG A 58 4.93 1.07 -13.46
C ARG A 58 4.75 1.06 -11.94
N GLU A 59 4.59 2.23 -11.34
CA GLU A 59 4.42 2.46 -9.91
C GLU A 59 3.30 3.48 -9.66
N TYR A 60 2.95 3.61 -8.39
CA TYR A 60 2.11 4.68 -7.87
C TYR A 60 2.96 5.67 -7.10
N HIS A 61 2.61 6.94 -7.21
CA HIS A 61 3.35 8.04 -6.63
C HIS A 61 2.40 8.89 -5.78
N SER A 62 2.86 9.23 -4.58
CA SER A 62 2.30 10.27 -3.74
C SER A 62 3.24 11.47 -3.71
N ALA A 63 2.86 12.52 -2.99
CA ALA A 63 3.75 13.67 -2.77
C ALA A 63 5.02 13.26 -2.00
N ALA A 64 4.92 12.28 -1.10
CA ALA A 64 5.96 11.93 -0.16
C ALA A 64 6.74 10.65 -0.52
N PHE A 65 6.18 9.74 -1.31
CA PHE A 65 6.84 8.47 -1.65
C PHE A 65 6.29 7.85 -2.93
N SER A 66 6.94 6.80 -3.39
CA SER A 66 6.52 5.98 -4.53
C SER A 66 6.42 4.53 -4.09
N PHE A 67 5.42 3.82 -4.57
CA PHE A 67 5.10 2.46 -4.15
C PHE A 67 4.53 1.63 -5.28
N LYS A 68 4.71 0.32 -5.19
CA LYS A 68 4.10 -0.67 -6.06
C LYS A 68 2.99 -1.39 -5.31
N VAL A 69 1.92 -1.72 -6.03
CA VAL A 69 0.87 -2.62 -5.55
C VAL A 69 0.86 -3.84 -6.43
N ASP A 70 1.13 -5.01 -5.85
CA ASP A 70 0.97 -6.28 -6.52
C ASP A 70 -0.53 -6.57 -6.68
N ARG A 71 -1.00 -6.66 -7.94
CA ARG A 71 -2.43 -6.80 -8.23
C ARG A 71 -2.99 -8.19 -7.89
N TYR A 72 -2.14 -9.20 -7.76
CA TYR A 72 -2.55 -10.58 -7.48
C TYR A 72 -2.66 -10.86 -5.98
N THR A 73 -1.84 -10.18 -5.19
CA THR A 73 -1.73 -10.39 -3.74
C THR A 73 -2.18 -9.19 -2.92
N GLY A 74 -2.34 -8.02 -3.53
CA GLY A 74 -2.60 -6.74 -2.87
C GLY A 74 -1.39 -6.16 -2.13
N ASN A 75 -0.23 -6.82 -2.22
CA ASN A 75 0.95 -6.43 -1.45
C ASN A 75 1.49 -5.08 -1.91
N CYS A 76 1.76 -4.22 -0.93
CA CYS A 76 2.29 -2.90 -1.19
C CYS A 76 3.76 -2.84 -0.80
N VAL A 77 4.61 -2.34 -1.70
CA VAL A 77 6.05 -2.17 -1.47
C VAL A 77 6.41 -0.73 -1.77
N ILE A 78 6.99 -0.03 -0.80
CA ILE A 78 7.48 1.32 -1.00
C ILE A 78 8.82 1.23 -1.73
N SER A 79 8.89 1.87 -2.89
CA SER A 79 10.08 1.90 -3.74
C SER A 79 11.02 3.05 -3.36
N HIS A 80 10.47 4.23 -3.06
CA HIS A 80 11.29 5.41 -2.79
C HIS A 80 10.58 6.39 -1.86
N TYR A 81 11.30 6.92 -0.87
CA TYR A 81 10.86 8.06 -0.07
C TYR A 81 11.41 9.35 -0.67
N ARG A 82 10.54 10.32 -0.92
CA ARG A 82 10.96 11.66 -1.29
C ARG A 82 11.28 12.39 0.02
N HIS A 83 12.54 12.29 0.46
CA HIS A 83 13.04 13.14 1.54
C HIS A 83 12.95 14.60 1.10
N GLN A 84 12.36 15.44 1.96
CA GLN A 84 12.54 16.90 1.90
C GLN A 84 13.96 17.27 2.28
#